data_AF-A0A6B3FJV9-F1
#
_entry.id   AF-A0A6B3FJV9-F1
#
_cell.length_a   1.000
_cell.length_b   1.000
_cell.length_c   1.000
_cell.angle_alpha   90.00
_cell.angle_beta   90.00
_cell.angle_gamma   90.00
#
_symmetry.space_group_name_H-M   'P 1'
#
loop_
_entity.id
_entity.type
_entity.pdbx_description
1 polymer ?
#
loop_
_entity_poly.entity_id
_entity_poly.type
_entity_poly.pdbx_seq_one_letter_code
_entity_poly.pdbx_strand_id
1 'polypeptide(L)'
;PQEAELAGLVPVADDITVEADSAGHTDNRPLAALLPRIAGLRDELAPRFGYRQAIGIGAAGGLGTPGAVAAAFALGASYVVVGSAHQTATEAGLSEEAKAMLRGADVADVTMAPAADMFEWGVRLQVLSRGT
;
A
#
# COMPACT_ATOMS: atom_id res chain seq x y z
N PRO A 1 20.79 -17.69 21.82
CA PRO A 1 21.71 -18.08 20.71
C PRO A 1 20.98 -18.77 19.54
N GLN A 2 20.21 -19.81 19.84
CA GLN A 2 19.48 -20.59 18.83
C GLN A 2 18.52 -19.74 17.97
N GLU A 3 17.77 -18.82 18.58
CA GLU A 3 16.86 -17.93 17.83
C GLU A 3 17.61 -17.02 16.85
N ALA A 4 18.80 -16.52 17.20
CA ALA A 4 19.60 -15.68 16.32
C ALA A 4 20.15 -16.47 15.12
N GLU A 5 20.54 -17.73 15.33
CA GLU A 5 20.97 -18.63 14.25
C GLU A 5 19.80 -18.94 13.31
N LEU A 6 18.61 -19.22 13.86
CA LEU A 6 17.39 -19.49 13.09
C LEU A 6 16.90 -18.25 12.33
N ALA A 7 17.03 -17.05 12.91
CA ALA A 7 16.65 -15.80 12.27
C ALA A 7 17.42 -15.53 10.98
N GLY A 8 18.66 -16.04 10.86
CA GLY A 8 19.44 -15.95 9.61
C GLY A 8 18.91 -16.83 8.47
N LEU A 9 17.97 -17.74 8.74
CA LEU A 9 17.40 -18.69 7.78
C LEU A 9 16.03 -18.27 7.24
N VAL A 10 15.49 -17.15 7.70
CA VAL A 10 14.17 -16.64 7.33
C VAL A 10 14.29 -15.18 6.88
N PRO A 11 13.38 -14.70 6.00
CA PRO A 11 13.31 -13.29 5.71
C PRO A 11 12.80 -12.54 6.95
N VAL A 12 13.04 -11.22 7.01
CA VAL A 12 12.47 -10.36 8.05
C VAL A 12 10.94 -10.29 7.95
N ALA A 13 10.40 -10.45 6.74
CA ALA A 13 8.97 -10.48 6.46
C ALA A 13 8.66 -11.55 5.41
N ASP A 14 7.58 -12.30 5.63
CA ASP A 14 7.09 -13.32 4.70
C ASP A 14 6.38 -12.69 3.48
N ASP A 15 5.81 -11.50 3.68
CA ASP A 15 5.05 -10.75 2.69
C ASP A 15 5.50 -9.29 2.64
N ILE A 16 5.64 -8.76 1.42
CA ILE A 16 5.98 -7.36 1.18
C ILE A 16 4.81 -6.71 0.44
N THR A 17 4.15 -5.76 1.09
CA THR A 17 3.12 -4.95 0.43
C THR A 17 3.78 -3.83 -0.34
N VAL A 18 3.62 -3.85 -1.66
CA VAL A 18 4.02 -2.75 -2.53
C VAL A 18 2.92 -1.70 -2.53
N GLU A 19 3.14 -0.64 -1.78
CA GLU A 19 2.21 0.50 -1.73
C GLU A 19 2.55 1.51 -2.83
N ALA A 20 1.63 1.63 -3.79
CA ALA A 20 1.65 2.63 -4.85
C ALA A 20 1.03 3.95 -4.35
N ASP A 21 0.62 4.82 -5.28
CA ASP A 21 -0.16 6.01 -4.95
C ASP A 21 -1.39 5.66 -4.07
N SER A 22 -1.43 6.25 -2.87
CA SER A 22 -2.36 5.89 -1.80
C SER A 22 -2.74 7.11 -0.94
N ALA A 23 -3.84 6.98 -0.19
CA ALA A 23 -4.26 8.00 0.76
C ALA A 23 -3.34 8.01 2.00
N GLY A 24 -3.12 9.18 2.60
CA GLY A 24 -2.13 9.34 3.67
C GLY A 24 -0.71 9.47 3.11
N HIS A 25 0.30 9.03 3.87
CA HIS A 25 1.69 9.14 3.43
C HIS A 25 1.93 8.29 2.19
N THR A 26 2.37 8.94 1.12
CA THR A 26 2.66 8.27 -0.15
C THR A 26 3.70 9.08 -0.92
N ASP A 27 4.49 8.40 -1.75
CA ASP A 27 5.37 9.01 -2.74
C ASP A 27 4.81 8.94 -4.17
N ASN A 28 3.49 8.67 -4.29
CA ASN A 28 2.70 8.74 -5.53
C ASN A 28 3.21 7.84 -6.68
N ARG A 29 3.85 6.71 -6.36
CA ARG A 29 4.38 5.82 -7.40
C ARG A 29 3.28 5.07 -8.16
N PRO A 30 3.38 4.91 -9.49
CA PRO A 30 2.44 4.08 -10.24
C PRO A 30 2.59 2.59 -9.92
N LEU A 31 1.48 1.93 -9.56
CA LEU A 31 1.49 0.50 -9.23
C LEU A 31 2.05 -0.36 -10.36
N ALA A 32 1.67 -0.05 -11.60
CA ALA A 32 2.09 -0.78 -12.80
C ALA A 32 3.62 -0.77 -13.04
N ALA A 33 4.32 0.24 -12.51
CA ALA A 33 5.78 0.30 -12.57
C ALA A 33 6.43 -0.29 -11.31
N LEU A 34 5.86 -0.02 -10.13
CA LEU A 34 6.46 -0.38 -8.86
C LEU A 34 6.35 -1.88 -8.56
N LEU A 35 5.19 -2.49 -8.75
CA LEU A 35 4.93 -3.88 -8.38
C LEU A 35 5.86 -4.86 -9.13
N PRO A 36 5.99 -4.80 -10.48
CA PRO A 36 6.91 -5.70 -11.19
C PRO A 36 8.38 -5.49 -10.79
N ARG A 37 8.76 -4.25 -10.45
CA ARG A 37 10.13 -3.94 -10.02
C ARG A 37 10.47 -4.63 -8.70
N ILE A 38 9.57 -4.58 -7.72
CA ILE A 38 9.78 -5.24 -6.41
C ILE A 38 9.69 -6.75 -6.55
N ALA A 39 8.75 -7.26 -7.36
CA ALA A 39 8.66 -8.70 -7.64
C ALA A 39 9.96 -9.24 -8.27
N GLY A 40 10.54 -8.54 -9.25
CA GLY A 40 11.82 -8.92 -9.85
C GLY A 40 12.98 -8.90 -8.85
N LEU A 41 13.00 -7.93 -7.92
CA LEU A 41 14.01 -7.91 -6.85
C LEU A 41 13.86 -9.11 -5.91
N ARG A 42 12.63 -9.50 -5.56
CA ARG A 42 12.35 -10.71 -4.78
C ARG A 42 12.83 -11.96 -5.51
N ASP A 43 12.57 -12.04 -6.82
CA ASP A 43 13.00 -13.18 -7.65
C ASP A 43 14.55 -13.27 -7.75
N GLU A 44 15.26 -12.14 -7.72
CA GLU A 44 16.73 -12.11 -7.68
C GLU A 44 17.30 -12.52 -6.32
N LEU A 45 16.73 -12.02 -5.23
CA LEU A 45 17.29 -12.17 -3.89
C LEU A 45 16.88 -13.46 -3.19
N ALA A 46 15.63 -13.93 -3.35
CA ALA A 46 15.15 -15.10 -2.62
C ALA A 46 16.01 -16.36 -2.88
N PRO A 47 16.44 -16.67 -4.12
CA PRO A 47 17.34 -17.79 -4.38
C PRO A 47 18.73 -17.61 -3.76
N ARG A 48 19.25 -16.38 -3.70
CA ARG A 48 20.56 -16.07 -3.12
C ARG A 48 20.63 -16.40 -1.63
N PHE A 49 19.54 -16.22 -0.91
CA PHE A 49 19.45 -16.53 0.53
C PHE A 49 18.90 -17.93 0.82
N GLY A 50 18.44 -18.66 -0.20
CA GLY A 50 17.97 -20.05 -0.05
C GLY A 50 16.71 -20.16 0.81
N TYR A 51 15.83 -19.15 0.79
CA TYR A 51 14.60 -19.18 1.57
C TYR A 51 13.71 -20.35 1.14
N ARG A 52 13.21 -21.11 2.12
CA ARG A 52 12.38 -22.30 1.89
C ARG A 52 10.95 -21.95 1.47
N GLN A 53 10.46 -20.80 1.90
CA GLN A 53 9.13 -20.29 1.57
C GLN A 53 9.28 -19.10 0.62
N ALA A 54 8.37 -19.01 -0.36
CA ALA A 54 8.34 -17.89 -1.27
C ALA A 54 7.85 -16.64 -0.54
N ILE A 55 8.58 -15.53 -0.68
CA ILE A 55 8.15 -14.23 -0.15
C ILE A 55 7.00 -13.72 -1.03
N GLY A 56 5.84 -13.48 -0.43
CA GLY A 56 4.69 -12.93 -1.14
C GLY A 56 4.88 -11.45 -1.46
N ILE A 57 4.44 -11.03 -2.63
CA ILE A 57 4.49 -9.63 -3.05
C ILE A 57 3.07 -9.15 -3.26
N GLY A 58 2.55 -8.36 -2.32
CA GLY A 58 1.21 -7.79 -2.39
C GLY A 58 1.18 -6.42 -3.06
N ALA A 59 -0.03 -5.95 -3.38
CA ALA A 59 -0.27 -4.63 -3.94
C ALA A 59 -1.20 -3.79 -3.05
N ALA A 60 -0.90 -2.51 -2.90
CA ALA A 60 -1.76 -1.50 -2.29
C ALA A 60 -1.72 -0.20 -3.10
N GLY A 61 -2.69 0.69 -2.87
CA GLY A 61 -2.81 1.96 -3.59
C GLY A 61 -3.65 1.85 -4.87
N GLY A 62 -4.68 2.69 -4.99
CA GLY A 62 -5.57 2.73 -6.17
C GLY A 62 -6.53 1.55 -6.35
N LEU A 63 -6.68 0.65 -5.36
CA LEU A 63 -7.46 -0.60 -5.49
C LEU A 63 -8.94 -0.46 -5.11
N GLY A 64 -9.61 0.60 -5.57
CA GLY A 64 -10.99 0.92 -5.20
C GLY A 64 -12.09 0.21 -6.01
N THR A 65 -11.73 -0.55 -7.06
CA THR A 65 -12.70 -1.21 -7.94
C THR A 65 -12.29 -2.65 -8.26
N PRO A 66 -13.24 -3.53 -8.65
CA PRO A 66 -12.90 -4.89 -9.09
C PRO A 66 -11.92 -4.92 -10.27
N GLY A 67 -12.01 -3.95 -11.19
CA GLY A 67 -11.08 -3.83 -12.32
C GLY A 67 -9.65 -3.51 -11.88
N ALA A 68 -9.48 -2.58 -10.93
CA ALA A 68 -8.17 -2.26 -10.37
C ALA A 68 -7.56 -3.45 -9.62
N VAL A 69 -8.38 -4.17 -8.84
CA VAL A 69 -7.95 -5.40 -8.14
C VAL A 69 -7.54 -6.49 -9.13
N ALA A 70 -8.33 -6.72 -10.18
CA ALA A 70 -8.00 -7.68 -11.23
C ALA A 70 -6.69 -7.32 -11.95
N ALA A 71 -6.47 -6.03 -12.21
CA ALA A 71 -5.22 -5.55 -12.80
C ALA A 71 -4.00 -5.80 -11.89
N ALA A 72 -4.14 -5.58 -10.58
CA ALA A 72 -3.07 -5.88 -9.62
C ALA A 72 -2.68 -7.36 -9.60
N PHE A 73 -3.68 -8.26 -9.61
CA PHE A 73 -3.43 -9.70 -9.72
C PHE A 73 -2.81 -10.07 -11.08
N ALA A 74 -3.26 -9.47 -12.18
CA ALA A 74 -2.68 -9.69 -13.51
C ALA A 74 -1.20 -9.24 -13.59
N LEU A 75 -0.80 -8.24 -12.80
CA LEU A 75 0.59 -7.79 -12.64
C LEU A 75 1.42 -8.70 -11.73
N GLY A 76 0.83 -9.73 -11.13
CA GLY A 76 1.53 -10.72 -10.30
C GLY A 76 1.45 -10.49 -8.79
N ALA A 77 0.51 -9.67 -8.30
CA ALA A 77 0.29 -9.53 -6.87
C ALA A 77 -0.14 -10.87 -6.24
N SER A 78 0.41 -11.21 -5.08
CA SER A 78 0.05 -12.40 -4.28
C SER A 78 -1.21 -12.14 -3.45
N TYR A 79 -1.43 -10.90 -3.06
CA TYR A 79 -2.60 -10.40 -2.35
C TYR A 79 -2.79 -8.91 -2.65
N VAL A 80 -3.94 -8.36 -2.24
CA VAL A 80 -4.25 -6.94 -2.36
C VAL A 80 -4.63 -6.36 -1.01
N VAL A 81 -4.31 -5.08 -0.80
CA VAL A 81 -4.68 -4.31 0.38
C VAL A 81 -5.51 -3.10 -0.04
N VAL A 82 -6.66 -2.94 0.58
CA VAL A 82 -7.58 -1.81 0.35
C VAL A 82 -7.61 -0.93 1.60
N GLY A 83 -7.44 0.38 1.39
CA GLY A 83 -7.42 1.39 2.45
C GLY A 83 -8.61 2.34 2.36
N SER A 84 -8.52 3.33 1.45
CA SER A 84 -9.46 4.47 1.37
C SER A 84 -10.94 4.06 1.35
N ALA A 85 -11.29 3.00 0.62
CA ALA A 85 -12.68 2.52 0.58
C ALA A 85 -13.18 2.07 1.96
N HIS A 86 -12.34 1.42 2.76
CA HIS A 86 -12.69 0.95 4.10
C HIS A 86 -12.97 2.09 5.08
N GLN A 87 -12.46 3.31 4.83
CA GLN A 87 -12.78 4.47 5.69
C GLN A 87 -14.26 4.90 5.62
N THR A 88 -15.00 4.44 4.61
CA THR A 88 -16.45 4.67 4.49
C THR A 88 -17.32 3.58 5.12
N ALA A 89 -16.71 2.49 5.59
CA ALA A 89 -17.42 1.37 6.19
C ALA A 89 -18.08 1.73 7.52
N THR A 90 -19.10 0.98 7.92
CA THR A 90 -19.81 1.18 9.19
C THR A 90 -18.85 1.07 10.38
N GLU A 91 -17.92 0.13 10.32
CA GLU A 91 -16.93 -0.21 11.33
C GLU A 91 -15.78 0.80 11.44
N ALA A 92 -15.62 1.68 10.44
CA ALA A 92 -14.56 2.67 10.47
C ALA A 92 -14.77 3.67 11.61
N GLY A 93 -13.71 3.91 12.39
CA GLY A 93 -13.68 4.86 13.50
C GLY A 93 -13.64 6.33 13.07
N LEU A 94 -14.38 6.67 12.02
CA LEU A 94 -14.50 8.02 11.47
C LEU A 94 -15.89 8.60 11.82
N SER A 95 -16.02 9.93 11.91
CA SER A 95 -17.32 10.56 12.15
C SER A 95 -18.27 10.33 10.96
N GLU A 96 -19.58 10.37 11.19
CA GLU A 96 -20.56 10.17 10.12
C GLU A 96 -20.51 11.29 9.07
N GLU A 97 -20.17 12.51 9.48
CA GLU A 97 -19.93 13.64 8.57
C GLU A 97 -18.74 13.37 7.66
N ALA A 98 -17.61 12.90 8.22
CA ALA A 98 -16.42 12.58 7.44
C ALA A 98 -16.66 11.38 6.49
N LYS A 99 -17.38 10.34 6.95
CA LYS A 99 -17.81 9.25 6.06
C LYS A 99 -18.72 9.76 4.94
N ALA A 100 -19.61 10.71 5.23
CA ALA A 100 -20.48 11.32 4.21
C ALA A 100 -19.67 12.11 3.17
N MET A 101 -18.63 12.82 3.58
CA MET A 101 -17.71 13.51 2.68
C MET A 101 -16.99 12.51 1.77
N LEU A 102 -16.40 11.45 2.34
CA LEU A 102 -15.68 10.42 1.58
C LEU A 102 -16.59 9.66 0.61
N ARG A 103 -17.85 9.37 0.97
CA ARG A 103 -18.84 8.76 0.05
C ARG A 103 -19.16 9.66 -1.14
N GLY A 104 -19.01 10.97 -0.99
CA GLY A 104 -19.23 11.93 -2.06
C GLY A 104 -18.01 12.15 -2.97
N ALA A 105 -16.81 11.75 -2.56
CA ALA A 105 -15.55 12.05 -3.22
C ALA A 105 -15.41 11.37 -4.59
N ASP A 106 -14.84 12.09 -5.56
CA ASP A 106 -14.43 11.58 -6.86
C ASP A 106 -12.90 11.50 -6.97
N VAL A 107 -12.37 10.88 -8.02
CA VAL A 107 -10.92 10.66 -8.24
C VAL A 107 -10.12 11.96 -8.30
N ALA A 108 -10.76 13.08 -8.62
CA ALA A 108 -10.14 14.41 -8.69
C ALA A 108 -10.25 15.19 -7.37
N ASP A 109 -10.94 14.67 -6.37
CA ASP A 109 -11.19 15.35 -5.09
C ASP A 109 -10.07 15.13 -4.06
N VAL A 110 -8.89 14.64 -4.47
CA VAL A 110 -7.74 14.42 -3.58
C VAL A 110 -6.55 15.30 -3.96
N THR A 111 -5.74 15.66 -2.96
CA THR A 111 -4.53 16.48 -3.16
C THR A 111 -3.44 16.13 -2.14
N MET A 112 -2.22 16.60 -2.39
CA MET A 112 -1.12 16.48 -1.44
C MET A 112 -1.10 17.68 -0.48
N ALA A 113 -1.07 17.41 0.82
CA ALA A 113 -0.95 18.40 1.89
C ALA A 113 0.29 18.11 2.78
N PRO A 114 0.85 19.11 3.48
CA PRO A 114 1.96 18.88 4.40
C PRO A 114 1.60 17.89 5.51
N ALA A 115 2.47 16.92 5.76
CA ALA A 115 2.32 15.95 6.83
C ALA A 115 2.78 16.55 8.17
N ALA A 116 2.03 16.33 9.25
CA ALA A 116 2.33 16.93 10.55
C ALA A 116 3.55 16.28 11.25
N ASP A 117 3.77 14.99 11.04
CA ASP A 117 4.82 14.17 11.68
C ASP A 117 6.23 14.40 11.10
N MET A 118 6.31 15.00 9.91
CA MET A 118 7.56 15.30 9.22
C MET A 118 7.49 16.66 8.50
N PHE A 119 6.78 17.62 9.10
CA PHE A 119 6.49 18.92 8.51
C PHE A 119 7.77 19.70 8.17
N GLU A 120 8.74 19.73 9.08
CA GLU A 120 10.02 20.44 8.91
C GLU A 120 10.87 19.86 7.77
N TRP A 121 10.60 18.61 7.37
CA TRP A 121 11.28 17.93 6.27
C TRP A 121 10.52 18.04 4.94
N GLY A 122 9.38 18.76 4.92
CA GLY A 122 8.60 19.01 3.72
C GLY A 122 7.83 17.79 3.20
N VAL A 123 7.68 16.75 4.04
CA VAL A 123 6.91 15.56 3.68
C VAL A 123 5.44 15.92 3.47
N ARG A 124 4.83 15.27 2.49
CA ARG A 124 3.42 15.46 2.15
C ARG A 124 2.68 14.13 2.19
N LEU A 125 1.37 14.22 2.36
CA LEU A 125 0.44 13.11 2.35
C LEU A 125 -0.79 13.44 1.52
N GLN A 126 -1.46 12.43 0.97
CA GLN A 126 -2.66 12.59 0.17
C GLN A 126 -3.89 12.70 1.08
N VAL A 127 -4.69 13.75 0.87
CA VAL A 127 -5.94 14.04 1.61
C VAL A 127 -7.08 14.30 0.65
N LEU A 128 -8.30 14.20 1.17
CA LEU A 128 -9.47 14.80 0.53
C LEU A 128 -9.25 16.32 0.42
N SER A 129 -9.82 16.93 -0.62
CA SER A 129 -9.70 18.37 -0.91
C SER A 129 -11.04 19.08 -1.08
N ARG A 130 -12.13 18.31 -1.27
CA ARG A 130 -13.49 18.82 -1.41
C ARG A 130 -14.29 18.51 -0.16
N GLY A 131 -14.82 19.55 0.50
CA GLY A 131 -15.65 19.39 1.71
C GLY A 131 -14.84 19.12 2.99
N THR A 132 -13.63 18.54 2.87
CA THR A 132 -12.35 18.93 3.52
C THR A 132 -11.26 18.08 2.90
#